data_AF-X1GSJ5-F1
#
_entry.id   AF-X1GSJ5-F1
#
_cell.length_a   1.000
_cell.length_b   1.000
_cell.length_c   1.000
_cell.angle_alpha   90.00
_cell.angle_beta   90.00
_cell.angle_gamma   90.00
#
_symmetry.space_group_name_H-M   'P 1'
#
loop_
_entity.id
_entity.type
_entity.pdbx_description
1 polymer ?
#
loop_
_entity_poly.entity_id
_entity_poly.type
_entity_poly.pdbx_seq_one_letter_code
_entity_poly.pdbx_strand_id
1 'polypeptide(L)'
;GLYLAIDGSNADQDIDIGLFDFAAVDVTGTGTGKFAIVNTTDEDNSLQIDGTTIFRTGTAANFNVFLGETAFNNNDGVQNIGIGYQAGYYNDVTGAVWYGDKNVYIGYQSGKGGAGGNTGYNNVAIGSRSLLANTSGSRNFALGNFSLISNTIGTYNVAIGDSTSYSNTKGYNNVAVGSYAGYYNEEGFGNVFIGRQSGGYCSGAVGNIFKNVMIGNYSGYNVTTGADSNVFIGNNSGYNQTTNDNLLIIDNQD
;
A
#
# COMPACT_ATOMS: atom_id res chain seq x y z
N GLY A 1 44.49 -23.28 8.94
CA GLY A 1 45.53 -22.42 8.35
C GLY A 1 46.41 -23.29 7.49
N LEU A 2 46.30 -23.16 6.18
CA LEU A 2 47.20 -23.80 5.22
C LEU A 2 48.39 -22.87 5.04
N TYR A 3 49.57 -23.26 5.54
CA TYR A 3 50.81 -22.53 5.30
C TYR A 3 51.43 -23.04 4.01
N LEU A 4 51.42 -22.22 2.96
CA LEU A 4 52.18 -22.48 1.75
C LEU A 4 53.62 -22.02 2.01
N ALA A 5 54.55 -22.96 2.20
CA ALA A 5 55.98 -22.66 2.27
C ALA A 5 56.55 -22.72 0.84
N ILE A 6 57.01 -21.57 0.34
CA ILE A 6 57.69 -21.46 -0.95
C ILE A 6 59.19 -21.58 -0.68
N ASP A 7 59.81 -22.68 -1.14
CA ASP A 7 61.27 -22.83 -1.18
C ASP A 7 61.82 -22.01 -2.35
N GLY A 8 62.54 -20.93 -2.04
CA GLY A 8 63.08 -19.97 -3.00
C GLY A 8 64.33 -20.43 -3.74
N SER A 9 64.41 -21.70 -4.16
CA SER A 9 65.62 -22.26 -4.78
C SER A 9 65.65 -22.21 -6.32
N ASN A 10 64.62 -21.69 -7.00
CA ASN A 10 64.66 -21.45 -8.46
C ASN A 10 64.10 -20.07 -8.83
N ALA A 11 64.93 -19.26 -9.49
CA ALA A 11 64.70 -17.84 -9.77
C ALA A 11 63.73 -17.52 -10.92
N ASP A 12 62.91 -18.47 -11.39
CA ASP A 12 61.91 -18.28 -12.43
C ASP A 12 60.68 -19.16 -12.15
N GLN A 13 59.98 -18.87 -11.06
CA GLN A 13 58.59 -19.32 -10.91
C GLN A 13 57.72 -18.09 -10.77
N ASP A 14 57.11 -17.67 -11.88
CA ASP A 14 55.86 -16.91 -11.82
C ASP A 14 54.92 -17.69 -10.90
N ILE A 15 54.63 -17.11 -9.73
CA ILE A 15 53.58 -17.64 -8.87
C ILE A 15 52.28 -17.26 -9.57
N ASP A 16 51.85 -18.15 -10.46
CA ASP A 16 50.51 -18.11 -11.02
C ASP A 16 49.55 -18.52 -9.91
N ILE A 17 49.23 -17.57 -9.02
CA ILE A 17 48.08 -17.64 -8.15
C ILE A 17 46.87 -17.53 -9.09
N GLY A 18 46.51 -18.68 -9.69
CA GLY A 18 45.38 -18.81 -10.59
C GLY A 18 44.12 -18.19 -9.99
N LEU A 19 43.14 -17.88 -10.86
CA LEU A 19 41.88 -17.22 -10.50
C LEU A 19 41.42 -17.62 -9.09
N PHE A 20 41.54 -16.69 -8.14
CA PHE A 20 40.84 -16.80 -6.87
C PHE A 20 39.36 -16.60 -7.18
N ASP A 21 38.63 -17.70 -7.30
CA ASP A 21 37.19 -17.71 -7.15
C ASP A 21 36.91 -17.43 -5.67
N PHE A 22 36.72 -16.16 -5.31
CA PHE A 22 36.29 -15.78 -3.98
C PHE A 22 34.84 -16.24 -3.78
N ALA A 23 34.65 -17.52 -3.46
CA ALA A 23 33.33 -18.07 -3.18
C ALA A 23 32.65 -17.39 -1.97
N ALA A 24 33.43 -16.75 -1.09
CA ALA A 24 32.93 -15.86 -0.05
C ALA A 24 34.04 -14.91 0.42
N VAL A 25 33.74 -13.61 0.47
CA VAL A 25 34.55 -12.64 1.22
C VAL A 25 34.05 -12.64 2.66
N ASP A 26 34.76 -13.32 3.55
CA ASP A 26 34.50 -13.28 5.00
C ASP A 26 35.12 -12.00 5.59
N VAL A 27 34.27 -11.02 5.94
CA VAL A 27 34.67 -9.77 6.61
C VAL A 27 34.20 -9.78 8.07
N THR A 28 34.58 -10.79 8.84
CA THR A 28 34.26 -10.88 10.28
C THR A 28 35.15 -10.01 11.19
N GLY A 29 35.92 -9.08 10.61
CA GLY A 29 37.07 -8.47 11.28
C GLY A 29 36.97 -7.04 11.84
N THR A 30 35.95 -6.22 11.56
CA THR A 30 35.98 -4.82 12.05
C THR A 30 34.61 -4.24 12.40
N GLY A 31 34.54 -3.63 13.59
CA GLY A 31 33.34 -3.00 14.15
C GLY A 31 32.65 -2.01 13.22
N THR A 32 31.32 -1.95 13.34
CA THR A 32 30.44 -0.92 12.77
C THR A 32 30.82 -0.43 11.37
N GLY A 33 30.88 -1.34 10.40
CA GLY A 33 30.93 -1.01 8.98
C GLY A 33 29.96 -1.92 8.24
N LYS A 34 28.81 -1.38 7.82
CA LYS A 34 27.84 -2.11 6.99
C LYS A 34 28.47 -2.38 5.62
N PHE A 35 28.88 -3.62 5.39
CA PHE A 35 29.31 -4.15 4.10
C PHE A 35 28.07 -4.59 3.32
N ALA A 36 27.84 -4.02 2.13
CA ALA A 36 26.77 -4.46 1.23
C ALA A 36 27.31 -5.60 0.36
N ILE A 37 26.85 -6.82 0.61
CA ILE A 37 27.09 -7.94 -0.31
C ILE A 37 26.17 -7.70 -1.51
N VAL A 38 26.73 -7.18 -2.61
CA VAL A 38 26.06 -7.21 -3.91
C VAL A 38 26.23 -8.63 -4.44
N ASN A 39 25.30 -9.53 -4.09
CA ASN A 39 25.25 -10.83 -4.73
C ASN A 39 24.67 -10.66 -6.14
N THR A 40 25.55 -10.57 -7.15
CA THR A 40 25.14 -10.43 -8.56
C THR A 40 24.83 -11.75 -9.24
N THR A 41 24.70 -12.87 -8.50
CA THR A 41 24.50 -14.20 -9.12
C THR A 41 23.05 -14.70 -9.13
N ASP A 42 22.11 -14.03 -8.45
CA ASP A 42 20.68 -14.37 -8.59
C ASP A 42 20.08 -13.60 -9.77
N GLU A 43 19.35 -14.29 -10.64
CA GLU A 43 18.69 -13.77 -11.85
C GLU A 43 17.76 -12.55 -11.61
N ASP A 44 17.49 -12.27 -10.33
CA ASP A 44 16.59 -11.25 -9.81
C ASP A 44 17.24 -9.90 -9.44
N ASN A 45 18.56 -9.73 -9.62
CA ASN A 45 19.30 -8.49 -9.29
C ASN A 45 18.89 -7.90 -7.92
N SER A 46 18.96 -8.72 -6.85
CA SER A 46 18.53 -8.34 -5.51
C SER A 46 19.71 -8.07 -4.56
N LEU A 47 19.60 -7.00 -3.76
CA LEU A 47 20.45 -6.72 -2.60
C LEU A 47 19.71 -7.17 -1.34
N GLN A 48 20.31 -8.08 -0.58
CA GLN A 48 19.73 -8.64 0.65
C GLN A 48 20.65 -8.42 1.87
N ILE A 49 20.09 -8.27 3.07
CA ILE A 49 20.80 -8.34 4.37
C ILE A 49 20.05 -9.30 5.28
N ASP A 50 20.73 -10.30 5.84
CA ASP A 50 20.15 -11.33 6.74
C ASP A 50 18.88 -11.99 6.16
N GLY A 51 18.86 -12.26 4.85
CA GLY A 51 17.70 -12.81 4.13
C GLY A 51 16.57 -11.82 3.83
N THR A 52 16.71 -10.55 4.24
CA THR A 52 15.77 -9.47 3.92
C THR A 52 16.15 -8.80 2.61
N THR A 53 15.26 -8.79 1.61
CA THR A 53 15.45 -8.02 0.38
C THR A 53 15.34 -6.51 0.67
N ILE A 54 16.40 -5.77 0.35
CA ILE A 54 16.51 -4.31 0.53
C ILE A 54 16.25 -3.58 -0.78
N PHE A 55 16.74 -4.14 -1.90
CA PHE A 55 16.43 -3.64 -3.24
C PHE A 55 16.34 -4.84 -4.18
N ARG A 56 15.25 -4.95 -4.94
CA ARG A 56 15.15 -5.86 -6.08
C ARG A 56 14.80 -5.02 -7.30
N THR A 57 15.72 -4.90 -8.25
CA THR A 57 15.37 -4.40 -9.57
C THR A 57 15.00 -5.61 -10.40
N GLY A 58 13.74 -5.76 -10.81
CA GLY A 58 13.36 -6.92 -11.62
C GLY A 58 14.16 -6.99 -12.93
N THR A 59 14.01 -8.10 -13.67
CA THR A 59 14.58 -8.25 -15.03
C THR A 59 14.25 -7.05 -15.92
N ALA A 60 14.97 -6.84 -17.04
CA ALA A 60 15.02 -5.59 -17.82
C ALA A 60 13.69 -4.93 -18.28
N ALA A 61 12.51 -5.51 -17.99
CA ALA A 61 11.17 -4.93 -18.21
C ALA A 61 10.37 -4.63 -16.91
N ASN A 62 10.90 -4.97 -15.72
CA ASN A 62 10.19 -4.97 -14.44
C ASN A 62 10.72 -3.86 -13.50
N PHE A 63 10.17 -2.64 -13.62
CA PHE A 63 10.58 -1.46 -12.84
C PHE A 63 10.01 -1.42 -11.40
N ASN A 64 10.07 -2.55 -10.70
CA ASN A 64 9.60 -2.65 -9.33
C ASN A 64 10.66 -2.15 -8.33
N VAL A 65 10.24 -1.61 -7.20
CA VAL A 65 11.11 -1.19 -6.08
C VAL A 65 10.59 -1.80 -4.78
N PHE A 66 11.36 -2.71 -4.16
CA PHE A 66 10.94 -3.38 -2.92
C PHE A 66 11.95 -3.18 -1.79
N LEU A 67 11.47 -2.80 -0.61
CA LEU A 67 12.25 -2.62 0.62
C LEU A 67 11.49 -3.20 1.81
N GLY A 68 11.99 -4.27 2.41
CA GLY A 68 11.41 -4.88 3.62
C GLY A 68 11.04 -6.34 3.44
N GLU A 69 11.02 -7.06 4.57
CA GLU A 69 10.81 -8.51 4.58
C GLU A 69 9.48 -8.89 3.90
N THR A 70 9.55 -9.78 2.91
CA THR A 70 8.42 -10.29 2.12
C THR A 70 7.57 -9.25 1.40
N ALA A 71 8.08 -8.03 1.18
CA ALA A 71 7.41 -7.08 0.29
C ALA A 71 7.30 -7.67 -1.12
N PHE A 72 6.09 -7.71 -1.70
CA PHE A 72 5.80 -8.24 -3.04
C PHE A 72 6.41 -9.62 -3.36
N ASN A 73 6.40 -10.55 -2.40
CA ASN A 73 6.99 -11.89 -2.51
C ASN A 73 6.32 -12.84 -3.55
N ASN A 74 5.45 -12.36 -4.44
CA ASN A 74 4.74 -13.19 -5.45
C ASN A 74 4.22 -12.34 -6.63
N ASN A 75 5.01 -11.40 -7.15
CA ASN A 75 4.50 -10.40 -8.09
C ASN A 75 5.06 -10.55 -9.51
N ASP A 76 4.18 -10.93 -10.43
CA ASP A 76 4.41 -10.88 -11.89
C ASP A 76 4.17 -9.48 -12.47
N GLY A 77 3.53 -8.59 -11.71
CA GLY A 77 3.25 -7.21 -12.13
C GLY A 77 4.49 -6.32 -12.25
N VAL A 78 4.37 -5.23 -13.00
CA VAL A 78 5.42 -4.25 -13.27
C VAL A 78 5.13 -2.88 -12.64
N GLN A 79 6.20 -2.10 -12.42
CA GLN A 79 6.14 -0.70 -11.97
C GLN A 79 5.54 -0.50 -10.57
N ASN A 80 5.71 -1.48 -9.68
CA ASN A 80 5.25 -1.45 -8.31
C ASN A 80 6.30 -0.91 -7.34
N ILE A 81 5.88 -0.22 -6.29
CA ILE A 81 6.71 0.19 -5.16
C ILE A 81 6.16 -0.48 -3.90
N GLY A 82 6.99 -1.22 -3.17
CA GLY A 82 6.65 -1.91 -1.94
C GLY A 82 7.63 -1.63 -0.83
N ILE A 83 7.21 -0.96 0.24
CA ILE A 83 8.09 -0.61 1.35
C ILE A 83 7.44 -1.02 2.68
N GLY A 84 8.09 -1.89 3.43
CA GLY A 84 7.62 -2.40 4.73
C GLY A 84 7.29 -3.89 4.72
N TYR A 85 7.17 -4.47 5.92
CA TYR A 85 6.85 -5.89 6.09
C TYR A 85 5.53 -6.25 5.41
N GLN A 86 5.58 -7.22 4.48
CA GLN A 86 4.43 -7.69 3.69
C GLN A 86 3.68 -6.61 2.88
N ALA A 87 4.32 -5.47 2.57
CA ALA A 87 3.72 -4.50 1.65
C ALA A 87 3.53 -5.14 0.26
N GLY A 88 2.32 -5.10 -0.29
CA GLY A 88 1.98 -5.74 -1.56
C GLY A 88 2.17 -7.26 -1.60
N TYR A 89 2.22 -7.93 -0.45
CA TYR A 89 2.28 -9.39 -0.42
C TYR A 89 1.04 -9.99 -1.09
N TYR A 90 1.18 -10.96 -1.99
CA TYR A 90 0.11 -11.46 -2.88
C TYR A 90 -0.50 -10.41 -3.83
N ASN A 91 0.23 -9.37 -4.18
CA ASN A 91 -0.12 -8.52 -5.32
C ASN A 91 0.19 -9.27 -6.63
N ASP A 92 -0.85 -9.51 -7.42
CA ASP A 92 -0.89 -10.31 -8.65
C ASP A 92 -0.15 -11.65 -8.61
N VAL A 93 -0.91 -12.72 -8.31
CA VAL A 93 -0.48 -14.12 -8.38
C VAL A 93 -0.93 -14.80 -9.69
N THR A 94 -1.48 -14.05 -10.64
CA THR A 94 -2.16 -14.61 -11.82
C THR A 94 -1.26 -14.69 -13.05
N GLY A 95 -0.14 -13.97 -13.06
CA GLY A 95 0.79 -13.89 -14.21
C GLY A 95 0.20 -13.23 -15.44
N ALA A 96 -0.96 -12.58 -15.30
CA ALA A 96 -1.66 -11.96 -16.41
C ALA A 96 -1.23 -10.50 -16.57
N VAL A 97 -0.87 -10.14 -17.80
CA VAL A 97 -0.40 -8.81 -18.17
C VAL A 97 -1.46 -7.77 -17.75
N TRP A 98 -1.02 -6.69 -17.10
CA TRP A 98 -1.84 -5.55 -16.61
C TRP A 98 -2.53 -5.72 -15.25
N TYR A 99 -2.47 -6.88 -14.60
CA TYR A 99 -2.96 -7.03 -13.22
C TYR A 99 -1.86 -6.79 -12.20
N GLY A 100 -2.20 -6.19 -11.06
CA GLY A 100 -1.22 -5.88 -10.01
C GLY A 100 -0.14 -4.87 -10.40
N ASP A 101 -0.26 -4.19 -11.54
CA ASP A 101 0.73 -3.21 -12.01
C ASP A 101 0.56 -1.84 -11.35
N LYS A 102 1.66 -1.08 -11.32
CA LYS A 102 1.67 0.37 -11.00
C LYS A 102 1.12 0.71 -9.62
N ASN A 103 1.28 -0.19 -8.65
CA ASN A 103 0.85 0.03 -7.28
C ASN A 103 1.98 0.60 -6.41
N VAL A 104 1.67 1.49 -5.50
CA VAL A 104 2.60 2.03 -4.49
C VAL A 104 2.06 1.65 -3.12
N TYR A 105 2.70 0.70 -2.44
CA TYR A 105 2.32 0.23 -1.12
C TYR A 105 3.44 0.47 -0.11
N ILE A 106 3.18 1.28 0.91
CA ILE A 106 4.17 1.70 1.91
C ILE A 106 3.58 1.54 3.30
N GLY A 107 4.16 0.66 4.13
CA GLY A 107 3.74 0.38 5.49
C GLY A 107 3.54 -1.11 5.75
N TYR A 108 3.42 -1.46 7.03
CA TYR A 108 3.12 -2.83 7.46
C TYR A 108 1.82 -3.34 6.80
N GLN A 109 1.91 -4.41 6.01
CA GLN A 109 0.78 -5.04 5.31
C GLN A 109 -0.05 -4.09 4.43
N SER A 110 0.54 -2.98 3.95
CA SER A 110 -0.14 -2.09 3.01
C SER A 110 -0.39 -2.79 1.68
N GLY A 111 -1.62 -2.72 1.15
CA GLY A 111 -1.99 -3.32 -0.14
C GLY A 111 -1.80 -4.85 -0.24
N LYS A 112 -1.64 -5.54 0.89
CA LYS A 112 -1.46 -6.99 0.93
C LYS A 112 -2.72 -7.70 0.42
N GLY A 113 -2.60 -8.52 -0.62
CA GLY A 113 -3.70 -9.33 -1.12
C GLY A 113 -4.05 -10.52 -0.22
N GLY A 114 -5.25 -11.07 -0.43
CA GLY A 114 -5.64 -12.38 0.09
C GLY A 114 -4.97 -13.54 -0.67
N ALA A 115 -5.23 -14.78 -0.25
CA ALA A 115 -4.64 -15.97 -0.88
C ALA A 115 -4.99 -16.15 -2.37
N GLY A 116 -6.08 -15.54 -2.85
CA GLY A 116 -6.46 -15.51 -4.27
C GLY A 116 -5.75 -14.43 -5.09
N GLY A 117 -4.86 -13.65 -4.48
CA GLY A 117 -4.19 -12.51 -5.10
C GLY A 117 -4.99 -11.22 -5.09
N ASN A 118 -4.27 -10.10 -5.28
CA ASN A 118 -4.82 -8.78 -5.57
C ASN A 118 -4.48 -8.42 -7.03
N THR A 119 -5.48 -8.42 -7.92
CA THR A 119 -5.32 -8.04 -9.34
C THR A 119 -5.49 -6.55 -9.58
N GLY A 120 -5.75 -5.77 -8.52
CA GLY A 120 -5.90 -4.33 -8.57
C GLY A 120 -4.65 -3.62 -9.07
N TYR A 121 -4.82 -2.59 -9.89
CA TYR A 121 -3.73 -1.84 -10.50
C TYR A 121 -3.88 -0.33 -10.29
N ASN A 122 -2.78 0.42 -10.43
CA ASN A 122 -2.72 1.87 -10.21
C ASN A 122 -3.21 2.32 -8.81
N ASN A 123 -3.00 1.54 -7.76
CA ASN A 123 -3.36 1.93 -6.40
C ASN A 123 -2.18 2.58 -5.67
N VAL A 124 -2.46 3.55 -4.81
CA VAL A 124 -1.50 4.08 -3.83
C VAL A 124 -2.05 3.79 -2.45
N ALA A 125 -1.32 3.05 -1.63
CA ALA A 125 -1.64 2.82 -0.23
C ALA A 125 -0.43 3.13 0.64
N ILE A 126 -0.57 4.04 1.59
CA ILE A 126 0.51 4.48 2.47
C ILE A 126 -0.02 4.51 3.91
N GLY A 127 0.48 3.61 4.76
CA GLY A 127 0.03 3.43 6.14
C GLY A 127 -0.10 1.96 6.51
N SER A 128 -0.09 1.68 7.81
CA SER A 128 -0.29 0.31 8.32
C SER A 128 -1.67 -0.20 7.88
N ARG A 129 -1.68 -1.36 7.21
CA ARG A 129 -2.88 -2.06 6.72
C ARG A 129 -3.81 -1.17 5.88
N SER A 130 -3.28 -0.14 5.24
CA SER A 130 -4.05 0.62 4.26
C SER A 130 -4.30 -0.25 3.03
N LEU A 131 -5.55 -0.26 2.55
CA LEU A 131 -5.98 -1.04 1.39
C LEU A 131 -5.77 -2.57 1.52
N LEU A 132 -5.85 -3.10 2.76
CA LEU A 132 -5.52 -4.49 3.10
C LEU A 132 -6.43 -5.56 2.46
N ALA A 133 -7.71 -5.29 2.24
CA ALA A 133 -8.64 -6.31 1.74
C ALA A 133 -8.81 -6.27 0.21
N ASN A 134 -7.99 -5.49 -0.51
CA ASN A 134 -8.18 -5.26 -1.94
C ASN A 134 -7.91 -6.52 -2.75
N THR A 135 -8.90 -6.90 -3.56
CA THR A 135 -8.84 -8.10 -4.40
C THR A 135 -8.73 -7.74 -5.88
N SER A 136 -9.49 -6.75 -6.36
CA SER A 136 -9.40 -6.27 -7.76
C SER A 136 -9.67 -4.76 -7.91
N GLY A 137 -9.92 -4.06 -6.80
CA GLY A 137 -10.08 -2.61 -6.80
C GLY A 137 -8.85 -1.90 -7.37
N SER A 138 -9.10 -0.90 -8.19
CA SER A 138 -8.07 -0.22 -9.00
C SER A 138 -8.23 1.29 -8.94
N ARG A 139 -7.13 2.02 -9.10
CA ARG A 139 -7.09 3.49 -9.08
C ARG A 139 -7.59 4.09 -7.75
N ASN A 140 -7.28 3.45 -6.63
CA ASN A 140 -7.57 3.98 -5.30
C ASN A 140 -6.34 4.68 -4.71
N PHE A 141 -6.56 5.75 -3.96
CA PHE A 141 -5.54 6.47 -3.20
C PHE A 141 -5.88 6.41 -1.71
N ALA A 142 -5.09 5.71 -0.91
CA ALA A 142 -5.29 5.51 0.51
C ALA A 142 -4.05 5.97 1.28
N LEU A 143 -4.20 6.96 2.17
CA LEU A 143 -3.11 7.49 2.99
C LEU A 143 -3.56 7.56 4.45
N GLY A 144 -3.05 6.69 5.31
CA GLY A 144 -3.41 6.62 6.72
C GLY A 144 -3.48 5.18 7.24
N ASN A 145 -3.38 5.01 8.55
CA ASN A 145 -3.57 3.69 9.17
C ASN A 145 -5.03 3.24 8.96
N PHE A 146 -5.21 1.99 8.51
CA PHE A 146 -6.53 1.40 8.20
C PHE A 146 -7.37 2.16 7.15
N SER A 147 -6.79 3.10 6.38
CA SER A 147 -7.50 3.79 5.30
C SER A 147 -7.87 2.81 4.19
N LEU A 148 -9.16 2.75 3.81
CA LEU A 148 -9.75 1.80 2.87
C LEU A 148 -9.43 0.32 3.18
N ILE A 149 -9.28 -0.04 4.46
CA ILE A 149 -8.87 -1.39 4.86
C ILE A 149 -9.76 -2.50 4.28
N SER A 150 -11.08 -2.27 4.18
CA SER A 150 -12.05 -3.27 3.73
C SER A 150 -12.35 -3.22 2.23
N ASN A 151 -11.68 -2.36 1.45
CA ASN A 151 -11.96 -2.21 0.02
C ASN A 151 -11.63 -3.52 -0.69
N THR A 152 -12.58 -4.09 -1.44
CA THR A 152 -12.36 -5.36 -2.18
C THR A 152 -12.26 -5.08 -3.68
N ILE A 153 -13.31 -4.48 -4.25
CA ILE A 153 -13.43 -4.23 -5.70
C ILE A 153 -13.70 -2.75 -6.03
N GLY A 154 -13.83 -1.88 -5.02
CA GLY A 154 -14.07 -0.46 -5.21
C GLY A 154 -12.95 0.22 -6.01
N THR A 155 -13.31 1.25 -6.78
CA THR A 155 -12.40 1.94 -7.72
C THR A 155 -12.52 3.45 -7.61
N TYR A 156 -11.45 4.17 -7.94
CA TYR A 156 -11.45 5.64 -7.96
C TYR A 156 -11.81 6.29 -6.62
N ASN A 157 -11.43 5.67 -5.49
CA ASN A 157 -11.62 6.28 -4.17
C ASN A 157 -10.34 7.00 -3.71
N VAL A 158 -10.50 8.15 -3.07
CA VAL A 158 -9.43 8.87 -2.35
C VAL A 158 -9.78 8.86 -0.87
N ALA A 159 -8.93 8.31 -0.01
CA ALA A 159 -9.14 8.22 1.42
C ALA A 159 -7.87 8.62 2.18
N ILE A 160 -7.92 9.74 2.91
CA ILE A 160 -6.77 10.33 3.58
C ILE A 160 -7.08 10.57 5.05
N GLY A 161 -6.39 9.87 5.95
CA GLY A 161 -6.54 9.94 7.41
C GLY A 161 -6.66 8.56 8.05
N ASP A 162 -6.55 8.50 9.38
CA ASP A 162 -6.75 7.27 10.14
C ASP A 162 -8.18 6.74 9.99
N SER A 163 -8.30 5.46 9.64
CA SER A 163 -9.56 4.72 9.50
C SER A 163 -10.56 5.40 8.53
N THR A 164 -10.06 6.14 7.55
CA THR A 164 -10.88 6.80 6.54
C THR A 164 -11.51 5.77 5.60
N SER A 165 -12.82 5.86 5.36
CA SER A 165 -13.56 4.90 4.52
C SER A 165 -13.32 3.43 4.92
N TYR A 166 -13.23 3.16 6.22
CA TYR A 166 -12.86 1.87 6.80
C TYR A 166 -13.69 0.70 6.25
N SER A 167 -15.01 0.87 6.15
CA SER A 167 -15.93 -0.19 5.71
C SER A 167 -16.23 -0.17 4.21
N ASN A 168 -15.58 0.68 3.42
CA ASN A 168 -15.80 0.68 1.97
C ASN A 168 -15.40 -0.67 1.38
N THR A 169 -16.31 -1.37 0.72
CA THR A 169 -16.05 -2.68 0.10
C THR A 169 -16.11 -2.62 -1.42
N LYS A 170 -17.08 -1.88 -1.98
CA LYS A 170 -17.34 -1.78 -3.43
C LYS A 170 -17.59 -0.35 -3.93
N GLY A 171 -17.58 0.64 -3.04
CA GLY A 171 -17.87 2.02 -3.40
C GLY A 171 -16.89 2.56 -4.44
N TYR A 172 -17.31 3.56 -5.19
CA TYR A 172 -16.49 4.13 -6.26
C TYR A 172 -16.67 5.64 -6.39
N ASN A 173 -15.64 6.33 -6.88
CA ASN A 173 -15.63 7.79 -7.03
C ASN A 173 -15.92 8.54 -5.71
N ASN A 174 -15.45 8.05 -4.56
CA ASN A 174 -15.58 8.77 -3.29
C ASN A 174 -14.28 9.50 -2.95
N VAL A 175 -14.39 10.70 -2.37
CA VAL A 175 -13.28 11.45 -1.77
C VAL A 175 -13.55 11.60 -0.30
N ALA A 176 -12.67 11.07 0.55
CA ALA A 176 -12.76 11.13 2.00
C ALA A 176 -11.42 11.63 2.58
N VAL A 177 -11.46 12.71 3.35
CA VAL A 177 -10.27 13.34 3.95
C VAL A 177 -10.57 13.70 5.40
N GLY A 178 -9.84 13.13 6.34
CA GLY A 178 -10.02 13.30 7.77
C GLY A 178 -10.20 11.97 8.48
N SER A 179 -9.77 11.89 9.74
CA SER A 179 -9.90 10.68 10.54
C SER A 179 -11.36 10.25 10.66
N TYR A 180 -11.65 8.97 10.38
CA TYR A 180 -12.99 8.39 10.35
C TYR A 180 -13.97 9.07 9.36
N ALA A 181 -13.49 9.82 8.35
CA ALA A 181 -14.37 10.36 7.31
C ALA A 181 -14.94 9.22 6.45
N GLY A 182 -16.26 9.24 6.21
CA GLY A 182 -16.98 8.19 5.47
C GLY A 182 -16.81 6.79 6.04
N TYR A 183 -16.60 6.65 7.36
CA TYR A 183 -16.18 5.40 8.01
C TYR A 183 -17.05 4.17 7.63
N TYR A 184 -18.38 4.32 7.63
CA TYR A 184 -19.33 3.25 7.30
C TYR A 184 -19.84 3.29 5.84
N ASN A 185 -19.19 4.03 4.93
CA ASN A 185 -19.63 4.11 3.53
C ASN A 185 -19.21 2.85 2.74
N GLU A 186 -20.07 1.82 2.68
CA GLU A 186 -19.74 0.48 2.16
C GLU A 186 -19.70 0.41 0.62
N GLU A 187 -20.79 0.80 -0.04
CA GLU A 187 -20.94 0.76 -1.50
C GLU A 187 -21.36 2.12 -2.09
N GLY A 188 -21.41 3.18 -1.29
CA GLY A 188 -21.75 4.52 -1.77
C GLY A 188 -20.82 5.01 -2.88
N PHE A 189 -21.33 5.92 -3.70
CA PHE A 189 -20.60 6.46 -4.85
C PHE A 189 -20.75 7.96 -4.99
N GLY A 190 -19.72 8.60 -5.51
CA GLY A 190 -19.74 10.03 -5.82
C GLY A 190 -19.79 10.94 -4.59
N ASN A 191 -19.42 10.45 -3.40
CA ASN A 191 -19.47 11.27 -2.19
C ASN A 191 -18.16 12.04 -1.96
N VAL A 192 -18.27 13.20 -1.33
CA VAL A 192 -17.15 13.99 -0.82
C VAL A 192 -17.34 14.15 0.70
N PHE A 193 -16.42 13.61 1.49
CA PHE A 193 -16.37 13.73 2.94
C PHE A 193 -15.07 14.41 3.34
N ILE A 194 -15.11 15.62 3.87
CA ILE A 194 -13.90 16.35 4.27
C ILE A 194 -14.08 16.84 5.70
N GLY A 195 -13.28 16.32 6.62
CA GLY A 195 -13.35 16.62 8.04
C GLY A 195 -13.44 15.34 8.88
N ARG A 196 -12.97 15.42 10.13
CA ARG A 196 -13.04 14.28 11.05
C ARG A 196 -14.50 13.85 11.25
N GLN A 197 -14.77 12.56 11.05
CA GLN A 197 -16.10 11.94 11.12
C GLN A 197 -17.17 12.56 10.19
N SER A 198 -16.78 13.27 9.13
CA SER A 198 -17.73 13.71 8.10
C SER A 198 -18.35 12.50 7.40
N GLY A 199 -19.68 12.42 7.28
CA GLY A 199 -20.38 11.23 6.79
C GLY A 199 -20.11 9.97 7.63
N GLY A 200 -19.72 10.16 8.90
CA GLY A 200 -19.09 9.12 9.73
C GLY A 200 -20.01 8.00 10.21
N TYR A 201 -21.33 8.20 10.23
CA TYR A 201 -22.30 7.27 10.82
C TYR A 201 -23.33 6.76 9.81
N CYS A 202 -22.90 6.44 8.59
CA CYS A 202 -23.71 5.71 7.61
C CYS A 202 -23.95 4.24 8.02
N SER A 203 -24.49 3.97 9.21
CA SER A 203 -24.75 2.61 9.70
C SER A 203 -26.11 2.09 9.23
N GLY A 204 -26.15 0.92 8.60
CA GLY A 204 -27.36 0.26 8.11
C GLY A 204 -27.02 -0.96 7.25
N ALA A 205 -28.00 -1.82 6.93
CA ALA A 205 -27.77 -3.11 6.23
C ALA A 205 -27.10 -2.99 4.85
N VAL A 206 -26.95 -1.77 4.33
CA VAL A 206 -25.96 -1.37 3.33
C VAL A 206 -25.76 0.12 3.55
N GLY A 207 -24.65 0.52 4.19
CA GLY A 207 -24.33 1.91 4.56
C GLY A 207 -24.02 2.78 3.35
N ASN A 208 -24.98 2.93 2.44
CA ASN A 208 -24.81 3.53 1.13
C ASN A 208 -25.50 4.88 1.08
N ILE A 209 -24.71 5.92 0.86
CA ILE A 209 -25.19 7.24 0.48
C ILE A 209 -24.56 7.62 -0.85
N PHE A 210 -25.27 8.40 -1.66
CA PHE A 210 -24.84 8.69 -3.03
C PHE A 210 -24.79 10.19 -3.31
N LYS A 211 -23.71 10.63 -3.95
CA LYS A 211 -23.55 12.00 -4.47
C LYS A 211 -23.64 13.11 -3.41
N ASN A 212 -23.27 12.81 -2.16
CA ASN A 212 -23.29 13.82 -1.11
C ASN A 212 -21.97 14.60 -1.03
N VAL A 213 -22.05 15.86 -0.63
CA VAL A 213 -20.90 16.68 -0.27
C VAL A 213 -21.04 17.05 1.20
N MET A 214 -20.15 16.57 2.05
CA MET A 214 -20.12 16.85 3.48
C MET A 214 -18.73 17.36 3.84
N ILE A 215 -18.65 18.61 4.28
CA ILE A 215 -17.38 19.31 4.51
C ILE A 215 -17.46 20.00 5.87
N GLY A 216 -16.75 19.47 6.86
CA GLY A 216 -16.69 19.99 8.22
C GLY A 216 -16.48 18.86 9.23
N ASN A 217 -16.05 19.20 10.44
CA ASN A 217 -16.03 18.22 11.52
C ASN A 217 -17.46 17.77 11.82
N TYR A 218 -17.70 16.46 11.83
CA TYR A 218 -19.03 15.85 12.03
C TYR A 218 -20.13 16.31 11.05
N SER A 219 -19.75 16.88 9.90
CA SER A 219 -20.73 17.22 8.86
C SER A 219 -21.44 15.95 8.38
N GLY A 220 -22.77 15.94 8.42
CA GLY A 220 -23.59 14.78 8.08
C GLY A 220 -23.25 13.55 8.90
N TYR A 221 -22.92 13.68 10.20
CA TYR A 221 -22.51 12.54 10.99
C TYR A 221 -23.57 11.43 11.01
N ASN A 222 -24.83 11.74 11.34
CA ASN A 222 -25.90 10.73 11.46
C ASN A 222 -26.67 10.43 10.16
N VAL A 223 -26.13 10.84 9.00
CA VAL A 223 -26.73 10.46 7.71
C VAL A 223 -26.67 8.94 7.55
N THR A 224 -27.76 8.37 7.06
CA THR A 224 -27.89 6.93 6.86
C THR A 224 -28.36 6.64 5.43
N THR A 225 -28.56 5.36 5.11
CA THR A 225 -28.94 4.89 3.79
C THR A 225 -30.17 5.65 3.25
N GLY A 226 -30.05 6.15 2.02
CA GLY A 226 -31.09 6.95 1.38
C GLY A 226 -31.06 8.43 1.75
N ALA A 227 -29.92 8.96 2.16
CA ALA A 227 -29.64 10.39 2.14
C ALA A 227 -28.70 10.71 0.97
N ASP A 228 -29.28 11.06 -0.17
CA ASP A 228 -28.60 11.27 -1.43
C ASP A 228 -28.62 12.74 -1.86
N SER A 229 -27.58 13.11 -2.60
CA SER A 229 -27.47 14.43 -3.25
C SER A 229 -27.55 15.61 -2.27
N ASN A 230 -27.13 15.42 -1.01
CA ASN A 230 -27.07 16.49 -0.02
C ASN A 230 -25.75 17.26 -0.08
N VAL A 231 -25.79 18.53 0.30
CA VAL A 231 -24.61 19.39 0.45
C VAL A 231 -24.63 19.98 1.86
N PHE A 232 -23.74 19.50 2.73
CA PHE A 232 -23.54 19.94 4.11
C PHE A 232 -22.16 20.56 4.25
N ILE A 233 -22.08 21.82 4.68
CA ILE A 233 -20.81 22.54 4.81
C ILE A 233 -20.76 23.32 6.13
N GLY A 234 -19.79 22.97 6.98
CA GLY A 234 -19.43 23.58 8.26
C GLY A 234 -19.45 22.59 9.44
N ASN A 235 -19.01 23.02 10.63
CA ASN A 235 -18.96 22.14 11.81
C ASN A 235 -20.37 21.68 12.18
N ASN A 236 -20.55 20.37 12.39
CA ASN A 236 -21.84 19.74 12.70
C ASN A 236 -22.96 20.04 11.68
N SER A 237 -22.63 20.54 10.47
CA SER A 237 -23.63 20.81 9.44
C SER A 237 -24.36 19.52 9.07
N GLY A 238 -25.69 19.52 9.15
CA GLY A 238 -26.49 18.33 8.85
C GLY A 238 -26.30 17.17 9.83
N TYR A 239 -25.75 17.41 11.03
CA TYR A 239 -25.46 16.37 12.02
C TYR A 239 -26.66 15.47 12.33
N ASN A 240 -27.86 16.04 12.46
CA ASN A 240 -29.10 15.33 12.79
C ASN A 240 -29.90 14.87 11.56
N GLN A 241 -29.40 15.12 10.34
CA GLN A 241 -30.07 14.64 9.13
C GLN A 241 -29.81 13.14 8.99
N THR A 242 -30.84 12.38 8.65
CA THR A 242 -30.76 10.92 8.56
C THR A 242 -30.92 10.43 7.13
N THR A 243 -32.15 10.35 6.61
CA THR A 243 -32.49 9.81 5.28
C THR A 243 -33.03 10.89 4.34
N ASN A 244 -32.63 12.14 4.55
CA ASN A 244 -33.14 13.26 3.77
C ASN A 244 -32.32 13.39 2.48
N ASP A 245 -33.00 13.69 1.37
CA ASP A 245 -32.37 13.91 0.06
C ASP A 245 -32.43 15.38 -0.37
N ASN A 246 -31.51 15.78 -1.24
CA ASN A 246 -31.49 17.08 -1.91
C ASN A 246 -31.49 18.28 -0.95
N LEU A 247 -30.93 18.12 0.25
CA LEU A 247 -30.77 19.21 1.19
C LEU A 247 -29.49 20.00 0.92
N LEU A 248 -29.58 21.32 1.02
CA LEU A 248 -28.45 22.22 1.12
C LEU A 248 -28.43 22.82 2.52
N ILE A 249 -27.42 22.48 3.31
CA ILE A 249 -27.18 23.04 4.65
C ILE A 249 -25.77 23.59 4.67
N ILE A 250 -25.64 24.89 4.95
CA ILE A 250 -24.36 25.54 5.18
C ILE A 250 -24.47 26.19 6.54
N ASP A 251 -23.86 25.59 7.54
CA ASP A 251 -24.06 25.93 8.95
C ASP A 251 -22.83 25.54 9.77
N ASN A 252 -22.57 26.27 10.85
CA ASN A 252 -21.49 26.00 11.79
C ASN A 252 -22.07 25.96 13.20
N GLN A 253 -22.50 24.78 13.61
CA GLN A 253 -23.17 24.60 14.91
C GLN A 253 -22.13 24.55 16.02
N ASP A 254 -22.46 25.19 17.14
CA ASP A 254 -21.65 25.23 18.36
C ASP A 254 -21.54 23.86 19.05
#